data_AF-A0A261Y623-F1
#
_entry.id   AF-A0A261Y623-F1
#
_cell.length_a   1.000
_cell.length_b   1.000
_cell.length_c   1.000
_cell.angle_alpha   90.00
_cell.angle_beta   90.00
_cell.angle_gamma   90.00
#
_symmetry.space_group_name_H-M   'P 1'
#
loop_
_entity.id
_entity.type
_entity.pdbx_description
1 polymer ?
#
loop_
_entity_poly.entity_id
_entity_poly.type
_entity_poly.pdbx_seq_one_letter_code
_entity_poly.pdbx_strand_id
1 'polypeptide(L)'
;MRAFVIAVAVLLGALATAEAQYTLQTEYSGNTFFNGFTFFTGSDPTHGFVDYVDASTASSQGLTQVRNGVVYIFADNTTVASSAGRRSVRITSNQSYNSGLFLFDVNHVPFGCGTWPALWTVGPNWPNSGEIDIFEGVNTQATDLMTLHTQQGCTMPASRSQTGTTVTSNCWINAPGQSSNQGCGVTNTQPTSYGDNLNNAGGGVYATLWNSNGISIWWFQRSAIPSDIRRTPDANFPFGSNCPSSFFVNHQIVVDLTFCGDWAGNVYSQFNCPGSSCQNYVQYNPSAFSDAYWSINSFKVYQPGTPTTTTSTSKTTTTTKATTTSTTATSSPTSTLVCNAANNGYYYCMNSGVSQAYEICNNGAWVSGACGPGTVCWTSGNSIVCNYP
;
A
#
# COMPACT_ATOMS: atom_id res chain seq x y z
N MET A 1 -45.23 -38.00 -47.71
CA MET A 1 -43.82 -37.87 -47.28
C MET A 1 -43.75 -36.72 -46.29
N ARG A 2 -43.37 -36.99 -45.03
CA ARG A 2 -43.23 -35.99 -43.97
C ARG A 2 -41.82 -35.38 -44.09
N ALA A 3 -41.71 -34.09 -44.36
CA ALA A 3 -40.44 -33.37 -44.34
C ALA A 3 -40.32 -32.61 -43.02
N PHE A 4 -39.28 -32.95 -42.26
CA PHE A 4 -38.93 -32.38 -40.97
C PHE A 4 -38.36 -30.97 -41.12
N VAL A 5 -38.85 -30.03 -40.32
CA VAL A 5 -38.21 -28.74 -40.07
C VAL A 5 -37.18 -28.94 -38.98
N ILE A 6 -35.89 -28.81 -39.30
CA ILE A 6 -34.82 -28.75 -38.29
C ILE A 6 -34.78 -27.33 -37.75
N ALA A 7 -35.33 -27.12 -36.56
CA ALA A 7 -35.10 -25.91 -35.78
C ALA A 7 -33.69 -26.00 -35.18
N VAL A 8 -32.75 -25.20 -35.70
CA VAL A 8 -31.45 -24.99 -35.07
C VAL A 8 -31.66 -24.03 -33.90
N ALA A 9 -31.76 -24.59 -32.70
CA ALA A 9 -31.68 -23.81 -31.48
C ALA A 9 -30.22 -23.36 -31.28
N VAL A 10 -29.93 -22.11 -31.64
CA VAL A 10 -28.67 -21.46 -31.26
C VAL A 10 -28.76 -21.17 -29.76
N LEU A 11 -28.16 -22.05 -28.96
CA LEU A 11 -27.95 -21.83 -27.54
C LEU A 11 -26.94 -20.68 -27.38
N LEU A 12 -27.42 -19.45 -27.15
CA LEU A 12 -26.56 -18.40 -26.58
C LEU A 12 -26.23 -18.83 -25.15
N GLY A 13 -25.09 -19.49 -24.97
CA GLY A 13 -24.51 -19.70 -23.65
C GLY A 13 -24.19 -18.34 -23.05
N ALA A 14 -24.92 -17.95 -21.99
CA ALA A 14 -24.53 -16.84 -21.16
C ALA A 14 -23.16 -17.16 -20.55
N LEU A 15 -22.10 -16.51 -21.04
CA LEU A 15 -20.82 -16.46 -20.36
C LEU A 15 -21.07 -15.70 -19.05
N ALA A 16 -21.32 -16.43 -17.97
CA ALA A 16 -21.22 -15.88 -16.64
C ALA A 16 -19.76 -15.47 -16.46
N THR A 17 -19.49 -14.16 -16.56
CA THR A 17 -18.21 -13.60 -16.14
C THR A 17 -18.10 -13.89 -14.65
N ALA A 18 -17.17 -14.77 -14.27
CA ALA A 18 -16.81 -14.94 -12.87
C ALA A 18 -16.20 -13.62 -12.40
N GLU A 19 -16.99 -12.78 -11.75
CA GLU A 19 -16.46 -11.60 -11.07
C GLU A 19 -15.55 -12.10 -9.95
N ALA A 20 -14.29 -11.64 -9.95
CA ALA A 20 -13.37 -11.95 -8.86
C ALA A 20 -13.94 -11.33 -7.58
N GLN A 21 -14.45 -12.17 -6.69
CA GLN A 21 -15.02 -11.70 -5.43
C GLN A 21 -13.87 -11.29 -4.50
N TYR A 22 -13.73 -9.99 -4.24
CA TYR A 22 -12.77 -9.46 -3.29
C TYR A 22 -13.27 -9.67 -1.85
N THR A 23 -12.42 -10.19 -0.98
CA THR A 23 -12.73 -10.45 0.43
C THR A 23 -11.81 -9.62 1.32
N LEU A 24 -12.35 -9.09 2.42
CA LEU A 24 -11.58 -8.29 3.37
C LEU A 24 -10.49 -9.16 4.01
N GLN A 25 -9.23 -8.72 3.90
CA GLN A 25 -8.08 -9.40 4.49
C GLN A 25 -7.54 -8.63 5.69
N THR A 26 -7.37 -7.32 5.53
CA THR A 26 -6.79 -6.48 6.58
C THR A 26 -7.64 -5.23 6.77
N GLU A 27 -7.91 -4.89 8.02
CA GLU A 27 -8.54 -3.63 8.41
C GLU A 27 -7.66 -2.92 9.45
N TYR A 28 -7.37 -1.65 9.17
CA TYR A 28 -6.76 -0.72 10.11
C TYR A 28 -7.83 0.30 10.51
N SER A 29 -8.32 0.25 11.74
CA SER A 29 -9.34 1.18 12.25
C SER A 29 -9.30 1.29 13.77
N GLY A 30 -9.90 2.36 14.28
CA GLY A 30 -10.11 2.58 15.71
C GLY A 30 -8.84 2.47 16.56
N ASN A 31 -9.01 1.97 17.79
CA ASN A 31 -7.94 1.92 18.80
C ASN A 31 -6.77 1.01 18.40
N THR A 32 -6.98 0.11 17.44
CA THR A 32 -5.96 -0.83 16.95
C THR A 32 -5.25 -0.34 15.70
N PHE A 33 -5.64 0.82 15.12
CA PHE A 33 -5.06 1.34 13.88
C PHE A 33 -3.54 1.37 13.93
N PHE A 34 -2.97 2.04 14.94
CA PHE A 34 -1.52 2.22 15.05
C PHE A 34 -0.75 0.93 15.36
N ASN A 35 -1.39 -0.14 15.83
CA ASN A 35 -0.73 -1.44 16.01
C ASN A 35 -0.30 -2.05 14.67
N GLY A 36 -0.94 -1.62 13.58
CA GLY A 36 -0.65 -2.05 12.23
C GLY A 36 0.54 -1.34 11.59
N PHE A 37 1.16 -0.37 12.26
CA PHE A 37 2.16 0.52 11.67
C PHE A 37 3.40 0.70 12.55
N THR A 38 4.52 0.99 11.89
CA THR A 38 5.77 1.44 12.49
C THR A 38 5.98 2.92 12.23
N PHE A 39 6.48 3.65 13.23
CA PHE A 39 6.78 5.08 13.12
C PHE A 39 8.20 5.27 12.62
N PHE A 40 8.35 5.98 11.50
CA PHE A 40 9.64 6.39 10.97
C PHE A 40 10.15 7.61 11.73
N THR A 41 11.44 7.61 12.09
CA THR A 41 12.10 8.68 12.85
C THR A 41 13.41 9.15 12.22
N GLY A 42 13.73 8.65 11.03
CA GLY A 42 14.89 9.10 10.29
C GLY A 42 14.70 10.51 9.73
N SER A 43 15.77 11.07 9.19
CA SER A 43 15.68 12.26 8.35
C SER A 43 14.74 12.03 7.18
N ASP A 44 13.98 13.06 6.82
CA ASP A 44 13.05 12.97 5.70
C ASP A 44 13.78 12.71 4.37
N PRO A 45 13.47 11.62 3.65
CA PRO A 45 14.11 11.31 2.38
C PRO A 45 13.90 12.37 1.29
N THR A 46 12.85 13.19 1.41
CA THR A 46 12.55 14.31 0.50
C THR A 46 13.04 15.66 1.03
N HIS A 47 13.93 15.63 2.02
CA HIS A 47 14.62 16.79 2.59
C HIS A 47 13.67 17.88 3.12
N GLY A 48 12.48 17.48 3.59
CA GLY A 48 11.52 18.37 4.21
C GLY A 48 12.02 19.01 5.50
N PHE A 49 11.42 20.15 5.84
CA PHE A 49 11.61 20.83 7.13
C PHE A 49 10.69 20.22 8.19
N VAL A 50 10.90 18.93 8.45
CA VAL A 50 10.07 18.10 9.32
C VAL A 50 10.95 17.34 10.32
N ASP A 51 10.44 17.20 11.54
CA ASP A 51 11.00 16.35 12.58
C ASP A 51 10.05 15.16 12.81
N TYR A 52 10.35 14.00 12.20
CA TYR A 52 9.53 12.82 12.36
C TYR A 52 9.77 12.16 13.72
N VAL A 53 8.72 12.12 14.54
CA VAL A 53 8.84 11.63 15.92
C VAL A 53 8.33 10.19 16.10
N ASP A 54 8.87 9.49 17.09
CA ASP A 54 8.44 8.14 17.44
C ASP A 54 7.00 8.11 18.01
N ALA A 55 6.43 6.90 18.15
CA ALA A 55 5.07 6.70 18.64
C ALA A 55 4.81 7.23 20.07
N SER A 56 5.80 7.14 20.96
CA SER A 56 5.69 7.61 22.35
C SER A 56 5.67 9.14 22.39
N THR A 57 6.56 9.75 21.63
CA THR A 57 6.64 11.20 21.46
C THR A 57 5.38 11.75 20.80
N ALA A 58 4.92 11.12 19.71
CA ALA A 58 3.67 11.49 19.03
C ALA A 58 2.46 11.43 19.96
N SER A 59 2.31 10.34 20.72
CA SER A 59 1.19 10.17 21.66
C SER A 59 1.24 11.18 22.81
N SER A 60 2.40 11.33 23.47
CA SER A 60 2.56 12.24 24.61
C SER A 60 2.37 13.72 24.24
N GLN A 61 2.63 14.09 22.98
CA GLN A 61 2.43 15.43 22.46
C GLN A 61 1.09 15.61 21.74
N GLY A 62 0.26 14.56 21.72
CA GLY A 62 -1.07 14.61 21.12
C GLY A 62 -1.07 14.65 19.59
N LEU A 63 0.05 14.31 18.93
CA LEU A 63 0.15 14.21 17.48
C LEU A 63 -0.56 12.98 16.92
N THR A 64 -0.74 11.93 17.72
CA THR A 64 -1.56 10.77 17.35
C THR A 64 -2.61 10.47 18.40
N GLN A 65 -3.85 10.30 17.96
CA GLN A 65 -4.99 10.07 18.86
C GLN A 65 -6.05 9.22 18.17
N VAL A 66 -6.84 8.49 18.97
CA VAL A 66 -8.09 7.88 18.51
C VAL A 66 -9.24 8.42 19.35
N ARG A 67 -10.25 8.99 18.70
CA ARG A 67 -11.42 9.59 19.36
C ARG A 67 -12.68 9.08 18.67
N ASN A 68 -13.57 8.44 19.43
CA ASN A 68 -14.83 7.87 18.92
C ASN A 68 -14.63 6.96 17.69
N GLY A 69 -13.56 6.17 17.69
CA GLY A 69 -13.21 5.28 16.56
C GLY A 69 -12.51 5.94 15.38
N VAL A 70 -12.42 7.28 15.35
CA VAL A 70 -11.70 8.02 14.32
C VAL A 70 -10.25 8.23 14.73
N VAL A 71 -9.35 7.95 13.79
CA VAL A 71 -7.89 8.07 13.97
C VAL A 71 -7.45 9.45 13.51
N TYR A 72 -6.62 10.10 14.32
CA TYR A 72 -6.05 11.40 14.00
C TYR A 72 -4.52 11.36 14.01
N ILE A 73 -3.93 12.01 13.01
CA ILE A 73 -2.47 12.23 12.90
C ILE A 73 -2.26 13.72 12.60
N PHE A 74 -1.74 14.48 13.56
CA PHE A 74 -1.50 15.91 13.48
C PHE A 74 -0.02 16.21 13.26
N ALA A 75 0.27 17.33 12.60
CA ALA A 75 1.51 18.05 12.85
C ALA A 75 1.40 18.90 14.13
N ASP A 76 2.56 19.24 14.71
CA ASP A 76 2.60 20.26 15.76
C ASP A 76 2.12 21.60 15.18
N ASN A 77 1.11 22.19 15.81
CA ASN A 77 0.52 23.47 15.43
C ASN A 77 0.55 24.51 16.56
N THR A 78 1.41 24.30 17.57
CA THR A 78 1.50 25.15 18.77
C THR A 78 2.90 25.72 18.98
N THR A 79 3.94 25.02 18.54
CA THR A 79 5.32 25.43 18.80
C THR A 79 6.00 26.07 17.59
N VAL A 80 6.83 27.08 17.86
CA VAL A 80 7.82 27.54 16.88
C VAL A 80 8.81 26.40 16.67
N ALA A 81 8.96 25.96 15.43
CA ALA A 81 9.76 24.78 15.13
C ALA A 81 11.25 25.03 15.41
N SER A 82 11.95 23.98 15.82
CA SER A 82 13.41 24.01 15.95
C SER A 82 14.08 23.92 14.58
N SER A 83 15.42 23.95 14.53
CA SER A 83 16.16 23.70 13.28
C SER A 83 15.98 22.28 12.73
N ALA A 84 15.47 21.34 13.52
CA ALA A 84 15.16 19.99 13.06
C ALA A 84 13.92 19.95 12.14
N GLY A 85 13.06 20.98 12.18
CA GLY A 85 11.81 21.01 11.45
C GLY A 85 10.58 20.98 12.36
N ARG A 86 9.40 21.10 11.73
CA ARG A 86 8.11 21.00 12.43
C ARG A 86 7.82 19.54 12.73
N ARG A 87 7.46 19.24 13.98
CA ARG A 87 7.17 17.86 14.39
C ARG A 87 5.95 17.31 13.65
N SER A 88 6.12 16.11 13.12
CA SER A 88 5.09 15.38 12.38
C SER A 88 5.30 13.88 12.52
N VAL A 89 4.49 13.09 11.84
CA VAL A 89 4.49 11.63 11.91
C VAL A 89 4.51 11.07 10.50
N ARG A 90 5.38 10.07 10.29
CA ARG A 90 5.36 9.16 9.15
C ARG A 90 5.19 7.75 9.68
N ILE A 91 4.14 7.08 9.23
CA ILE A 91 3.85 5.69 9.59
C ILE A 91 3.88 4.79 8.37
N THR A 92 4.45 3.59 8.52
CA THR A 92 4.53 2.57 7.48
C THR A 92 3.88 1.28 7.98
N SER A 93 3.00 0.66 7.19
CA SER A 93 2.30 -0.55 7.61
C SER A 93 3.26 -1.70 7.85
N ASN A 94 3.05 -2.48 8.90
CA ASN A 94 3.87 -3.65 9.21
C ASN A 94 3.70 -4.77 8.17
N GLN A 95 2.54 -4.83 7.51
CA GLN A 95 2.27 -5.76 6.42
C GLN A 95 2.71 -5.16 5.07
N SER A 96 3.11 -6.04 4.15
CA SER A 96 3.35 -5.73 2.75
C SER A 96 2.35 -6.45 1.84
N TYR A 97 2.14 -5.88 0.65
CA TYR A 97 1.13 -6.34 -0.30
C TYR A 97 1.73 -6.44 -1.71
N ASN A 98 1.21 -7.38 -2.52
CA ASN A 98 1.58 -7.53 -3.94
C ASN A 98 0.40 -7.33 -4.90
N SER A 99 -0.80 -7.20 -4.35
CA SER A 99 -2.05 -6.92 -5.05
C SER A 99 -3.15 -6.68 -4.02
N GLY A 100 -4.25 -6.08 -4.46
CA GLY A 100 -5.43 -5.88 -3.64
C GLY A 100 -6.33 -4.77 -4.15
N LEU A 101 -7.52 -4.69 -3.58
CA LEU A 101 -8.34 -3.49 -3.59
C LEU A 101 -8.18 -2.81 -2.22
N PHE A 102 -7.54 -1.65 -2.23
CA PHE A 102 -7.30 -0.83 -1.05
C PHE A 102 -8.37 0.25 -0.98
N LEU A 103 -9.06 0.37 0.16
CA LEU A 103 -10.03 1.41 0.43
C LEU A 103 -9.54 2.27 1.59
N PHE A 104 -9.23 3.53 1.32
CA PHE A 104 -8.76 4.50 2.28
C PHE A 104 -9.86 5.51 2.58
N ASP A 105 -10.56 5.32 3.70
CA ASP A 105 -11.67 6.18 4.13
C ASP A 105 -11.15 7.29 5.06
N VAL A 106 -11.16 8.52 4.56
CA VAL A 106 -10.68 9.73 5.24
C VAL A 106 -11.80 10.75 5.43
N ASN A 107 -11.86 11.42 6.57
CA ASN A 107 -12.74 12.57 6.82
C ASN A 107 -12.03 13.90 6.56
N HIS A 108 -10.71 13.92 6.72
CA HIS A 108 -9.88 15.12 6.63
C HIS A 108 -8.45 14.74 6.23
N VAL A 109 -7.80 15.60 5.46
CA VAL A 109 -6.41 15.48 5.05
C VAL A 109 -5.66 16.78 5.38
N PRO A 110 -4.33 16.73 5.61
CA PRO A 110 -3.57 17.95 5.87
C PRO A 110 -3.68 18.94 4.73
N PHE A 111 -3.76 20.23 5.07
CA PHE A 111 -3.80 21.30 4.08
C PHE A 111 -3.12 22.57 4.60
N GLY A 112 -2.45 23.30 3.72
CA GLY A 112 -1.92 24.62 4.01
C GLY A 112 -0.60 24.93 3.32
N CYS A 113 -0.21 26.20 3.35
CA CYS A 113 1.08 26.62 2.80
C CYS A 113 2.24 25.89 3.49
N GLY A 114 3.11 25.30 2.69
CA GLY A 114 4.28 24.55 3.14
C GLY A 114 4.02 23.09 3.48
N THR A 115 2.77 22.61 3.52
CA THR A 115 2.48 21.19 3.76
C THR A 115 2.73 20.35 2.52
N TRP A 116 3.18 19.12 2.72
CA TRP A 116 3.25 18.06 1.71
C TRP A 116 2.76 16.75 2.35
N PRO A 117 1.44 16.52 2.36
CA PRO A 117 0.86 15.25 2.80
C PRO A 117 0.92 14.19 1.70
N ALA A 118 1.13 12.95 2.11
CA ALA A 118 1.05 11.80 1.21
C ALA A 118 0.36 10.60 1.89
N LEU A 119 -0.50 9.92 1.14
CA LEU A 119 -0.94 8.55 1.39
C LEU A 119 -0.58 7.73 0.17
N TRP A 120 0.32 6.78 0.36
CA TRP A 120 1.04 6.13 -0.72
C TRP A 120 1.46 4.73 -0.33
N THR A 121 2.07 4.01 -1.27
CA THR A 121 2.65 2.70 -0.98
C THR A 121 4.02 2.55 -1.64
N VAL A 122 4.93 1.84 -0.99
CA VAL A 122 6.31 1.71 -1.45
C VAL A 122 6.89 0.32 -1.20
N GLY A 123 7.63 -0.20 -2.18
CA GLY A 123 8.39 -1.44 -2.05
C GLY A 123 9.76 -1.26 -1.35
N PRO A 124 10.40 -2.35 -0.88
CA PRO A 124 11.59 -2.29 0.00
C PRO A 124 12.90 -1.84 -0.68
N ASN A 125 12.97 -1.77 -2.01
CA ASN A 125 14.16 -1.36 -2.76
C ASN A 125 13.80 -0.24 -3.74
N TRP A 126 13.48 0.94 -3.21
CA TRP A 126 13.08 2.10 -4.01
C TRP A 126 14.21 2.58 -4.95
N PRO A 127 13.92 2.95 -6.21
CA PRO A 127 12.63 2.90 -6.90
C PRO A 127 12.40 1.56 -7.64
N ASN A 128 13.30 0.58 -7.49
CA ASN A 128 13.29 -0.69 -8.24
C ASN A 128 12.11 -1.59 -7.86
N SER A 129 11.53 -1.40 -6.68
CA SER A 129 10.32 -2.10 -6.22
C SER A 129 9.05 -1.25 -6.29
N GLY A 130 9.10 -0.08 -6.93
CA GLY A 130 7.94 0.74 -7.22
C GLY A 130 7.46 1.59 -6.06
N GLU A 131 6.72 2.63 -6.42
CA GLU A 131 5.98 3.54 -5.55
C GLU A 131 4.63 3.86 -6.19
N ILE A 132 3.59 3.97 -5.38
CA ILE A 132 2.23 4.33 -5.81
C ILE A 132 1.73 5.44 -4.88
N ASP A 133 1.70 6.66 -5.39
CA ASP A 133 1.12 7.82 -4.69
C ASP A 133 -0.37 7.87 -5.00
N ILE A 134 -1.16 7.59 -3.98
CA ILE A 134 -2.62 7.43 -4.09
C ILE A 134 -3.31 8.75 -3.80
N PHE A 135 -2.77 9.50 -2.84
CA PHE A 135 -3.11 10.87 -2.56
C PHE A 135 -1.81 11.62 -2.30
N GLU A 136 -1.57 12.69 -3.05
CA GLU A 136 -0.38 13.52 -2.89
C GLU A 136 -0.60 14.94 -3.45
N GLY A 137 -0.02 15.92 -2.77
CA GLY A 137 0.02 17.29 -3.25
C GLY A 137 0.78 18.18 -2.30
N VAL A 138 0.94 19.44 -2.70
CA VAL A 138 1.74 20.40 -1.94
C VAL A 138 1.03 21.73 -1.75
N ASN A 139 1.37 22.43 -0.67
CA ASN A 139 0.88 23.78 -0.39
C ASN A 139 -0.67 23.84 -0.45
N THR A 140 -1.19 24.77 -1.26
CA THR A 140 -2.62 25.01 -1.46
C THR A 140 -3.12 24.42 -2.79
N GLN A 141 -2.51 23.32 -3.25
CA GLN A 141 -2.93 22.61 -4.45
C GLN A 141 -4.44 22.30 -4.43
N ALA A 142 -5.07 22.43 -5.60
CA ALA A 142 -6.52 22.40 -5.71
C ALA A 142 -7.12 20.99 -5.88
N THR A 143 -6.32 20.06 -6.40
CA THR A 143 -6.75 18.71 -6.78
C THR A 143 -5.62 17.74 -6.56
N ASP A 144 -5.96 16.48 -6.31
CA ASP A 144 -5.00 15.42 -6.03
C ASP A 144 -4.11 15.07 -7.24
N LEU A 145 -2.86 14.66 -6.98
CA LEU A 145 -1.94 14.11 -7.97
C LEU A 145 -1.65 12.64 -7.62
N MET A 146 -2.08 11.73 -8.49
CA MET A 146 -1.78 10.30 -8.38
C MET A 146 -0.59 9.96 -9.27
N THR A 147 0.46 9.36 -8.71
CA THR A 147 1.74 9.16 -9.41
C THR A 147 2.30 7.76 -9.19
N LEU A 148 3.02 7.23 -10.19
CA LEU A 148 3.88 6.07 -10.00
C LEU A 148 5.35 6.45 -10.21
N HIS A 149 6.21 5.91 -9.36
CA HIS A 149 7.67 6.01 -9.48
C HIS A 149 8.28 4.63 -9.65
N THR A 150 9.18 4.48 -10.63
CA THR A 150 9.84 3.22 -10.94
C THR A 150 11.29 3.42 -11.34
N GLN A 151 12.04 2.31 -11.44
CA GLN A 151 13.23 2.24 -12.29
C GLN A 151 12.91 2.42 -13.79
N GLN A 152 13.94 2.44 -14.64
CA GLN A 152 13.78 2.60 -16.09
C GLN A 152 12.96 1.45 -16.70
N GLY A 153 12.08 1.76 -17.66
CA GLY A 153 11.33 0.76 -18.44
C GLY A 153 9.83 0.68 -18.13
N CYS A 154 9.27 1.67 -17.43
CA CYS A 154 7.83 1.81 -17.26
C CYS A 154 7.34 3.15 -17.86
N THR A 155 6.48 3.08 -18.87
CA THR A 155 5.87 4.24 -19.54
C THR A 155 4.42 3.93 -19.88
N MET A 156 3.55 4.85 -19.50
CA MET A 156 2.11 4.77 -19.70
C MET A 156 1.72 5.13 -21.13
N PRO A 157 0.69 4.48 -21.70
CA PRO A 157 0.10 4.91 -22.97
C PRO A 157 -0.43 6.35 -22.88
N ALA A 158 -0.33 7.11 -23.97
CA ALA A 158 -0.84 8.47 -24.03
C ALA A 158 -2.37 8.55 -23.88
N SER A 159 -3.09 7.53 -24.37
CA SER A 159 -4.54 7.41 -24.20
C SER A 159 -4.85 6.25 -23.25
N ARG A 160 -5.63 6.55 -22.22
CA ARG A 160 -6.02 5.63 -21.16
C ARG A 160 -7.49 5.87 -20.82
N SER A 161 -8.21 4.82 -20.45
CA SER A 161 -9.56 4.98 -19.91
C SER A 161 -9.45 5.53 -18.48
N GLN A 162 -9.54 6.85 -18.36
CA GLN A 162 -9.45 7.59 -17.10
C GLN A 162 -10.22 8.92 -17.19
N THR A 163 -10.67 9.45 -16.06
CA THR A 163 -11.31 10.78 -15.97
C THR A 163 -10.34 11.90 -15.63
N GLY A 164 -9.20 11.60 -15.02
CA GLY A 164 -8.14 12.55 -14.69
C GLY A 164 -7.27 12.96 -15.89
N THR A 165 -6.51 14.04 -15.71
CA THR A 165 -5.62 14.60 -16.74
C THR A 165 -4.21 14.06 -16.58
N THR A 166 -3.66 13.48 -17.66
CA THR A 166 -2.25 13.03 -17.65
C THR A 166 -1.31 14.23 -17.60
N VAL A 167 -0.39 14.23 -16.63
CA VAL A 167 0.68 15.24 -16.51
C VAL A 167 1.95 14.72 -17.17
N THR A 168 2.35 13.51 -16.80
CA THR A 168 3.53 12.81 -17.32
C THR A 168 3.21 11.34 -17.57
N SER A 169 3.91 10.72 -18.52
CA SER A 169 3.67 9.32 -18.89
C SER A 169 4.83 8.39 -18.56
N ASN A 170 6.05 8.89 -18.37
CA ASN A 170 7.19 8.03 -18.03
C ASN A 170 7.35 7.93 -16.52
N CYS A 171 7.22 6.72 -15.96
CA CYS A 171 7.23 6.50 -14.52
C CYS A 171 8.66 6.41 -13.95
N TRP A 172 9.66 6.37 -14.83
CA TRP A 172 11.05 6.37 -14.39
C TRP A 172 11.42 7.67 -13.70
N ILE A 173 11.97 7.57 -12.49
CA ILE A 173 12.38 8.74 -11.69
C ILE A 173 13.41 9.65 -12.39
N ASN A 174 14.17 9.14 -13.36
CA ASN A 174 15.15 9.92 -14.13
C ASN A 174 14.75 10.02 -15.61
N ALA A 175 13.45 10.02 -15.91
CA ALA A 175 12.94 10.12 -17.27
C ALA A 175 13.44 11.38 -18.02
N PRO A 176 13.99 11.24 -19.23
CA PRO A 176 14.39 12.38 -20.05
C PRO A 176 13.18 13.26 -20.39
N GLY A 177 13.33 14.58 -20.25
CA GLY A 177 12.27 15.55 -20.53
C GLY A 177 11.22 15.67 -19.42
N GLN A 178 11.42 15.03 -18.27
CA GLN A 178 10.64 15.23 -17.05
C GLN A 178 11.55 15.79 -15.95
N SER A 179 10.95 16.43 -14.96
CA SER A 179 11.67 16.82 -13.74
C SER A 179 12.21 15.57 -13.02
N SER A 180 13.32 15.75 -12.29
CA SER A 180 13.86 14.69 -11.45
C SER A 180 12.79 14.18 -10.49
N ASN A 181 12.67 12.87 -10.38
CA ASN A 181 11.67 12.16 -9.58
C ASN A 181 10.21 12.56 -9.87
N GLN A 182 9.86 13.00 -11.08
CA GLN A 182 8.47 13.39 -11.37
C GLN A 182 7.51 12.20 -11.53
N GLY A 183 8.01 11.03 -11.91
CA GLY A 183 7.19 9.85 -12.17
C GLY A 183 6.16 10.07 -13.29
N CYS A 184 5.18 9.17 -13.40
CA CYS A 184 4.07 9.29 -14.33
C CYS A 184 2.80 9.68 -13.57
N GLY A 185 2.42 10.96 -13.66
CA GLY A 185 1.35 11.55 -12.87
C GLY A 185 0.04 11.72 -13.63
N VAL A 186 -1.07 11.60 -12.90
CA VAL A 186 -2.41 11.96 -13.33
C VAL A 186 -3.03 12.86 -12.28
N THR A 187 -3.42 14.08 -12.66
CA THR A 187 -4.14 15.00 -11.77
C THR A 187 -5.63 14.72 -11.83
N ASN A 188 -6.26 14.65 -10.67
CA ASN A 188 -7.72 14.54 -10.56
C ASN A 188 -8.40 15.83 -11.06
N THR A 189 -9.58 15.73 -11.66
CA THR A 189 -10.33 16.90 -12.15
C THR A 189 -11.33 17.44 -11.14
N GLN A 190 -11.58 16.73 -10.03
CA GLN A 190 -12.55 17.11 -9.01
C GLN A 190 -11.84 17.89 -7.89
N PRO A 191 -12.22 19.15 -7.61
CA PRO A 191 -11.65 19.91 -6.51
C PRO A 191 -11.78 19.23 -5.15
N THR A 192 -12.86 18.46 -4.93
CA THR A 192 -13.08 17.71 -3.68
C THR A 192 -12.11 16.56 -3.48
N SER A 193 -11.19 16.29 -4.42
CA SER A 193 -10.17 15.24 -4.27
C SER A 193 -9.04 15.63 -3.32
N TYR A 194 -8.84 16.91 -3.01
CA TYR A 194 -7.70 17.35 -2.22
C TYR A 194 -8.02 18.53 -1.30
N GLY A 195 -7.23 18.61 -0.22
CA GLY A 195 -7.10 19.80 0.61
C GLY A 195 -8.41 20.31 1.20
N ASP A 196 -8.54 21.64 1.24
CA ASP A 196 -9.68 22.34 1.86
C ASP A 196 -11.03 21.92 1.24
N ASN A 197 -11.11 21.73 -0.08
CA ASN A 197 -12.35 21.29 -0.73
C ASN A 197 -12.74 19.85 -0.34
N LEU A 198 -11.77 18.95 -0.17
CA LEU A 198 -12.01 17.61 0.36
C LEU A 198 -12.51 17.70 1.81
N ASN A 199 -11.84 18.50 2.64
CA ASN A 199 -12.15 18.66 4.06
C ASN A 199 -13.57 19.23 4.26
N ASN A 200 -13.91 20.28 3.52
CA ASN A 200 -15.25 20.91 3.54
C ASN A 200 -16.35 19.99 3.01
N ALA A 201 -16.02 19.01 2.15
CA ALA A 201 -16.96 17.98 1.68
C ALA A 201 -17.14 16.81 2.68
N GLY A 202 -16.44 16.81 3.82
CA GLY A 202 -16.47 15.72 4.80
C GLY A 202 -15.61 14.51 4.40
N GLY A 203 -14.62 14.73 3.54
CA GLY A 203 -13.72 13.71 3.04
C GLY A 203 -14.37 12.73 2.07
N GLY A 204 -13.96 11.47 2.11
CA GLY A 204 -14.37 10.46 1.15
C GLY A 204 -13.49 9.21 1.19
N VAL A 205 -13.51 8.46 0.10
CA VAL A 205 -12.75 7.22 -0.06
C VAL A 205 -11.87 7.32 -1.30
N TYR A 206 -10.56 7.10 -1.09
CA TYR A 206 -9.67 6.69 -2.17
C TYR A 206 -9.71 5.18 -2.30
N ALA A 207 -10.08 4.68 -3.48
CA ALA A 207 -10.03 3.27 -3.80
C ALA A 207 -8.89 3.02 -4.80
N THR A 208 -8.02 2.06 -4.50
CA THR A 208 -6.90 1.67 -5.37
C THR A 208 -6.99 0.19 -5.67
N LEU A 209 -7.19 -0.16 -6.93
CA LEU A 209 -7.13 -1.53 -7.40
C LEU A 209 -5.74 -1.78 -7.98
N TRP A 210 -5.00 -2.72 -7.40
CA TRP A 210 -3.73 -3.21 -7.92
C TRP A 210 -3.84 -4.71 -8.19
N ASN A 211 -3.69 -5.09 -9.47
CA ASN A 211 -3.73 -6.49 -9.90
C ASN A 211 -2.82 -6.71 -11.12
N SER A 212 -2.92 -7.88 -11.77
CA SER A 212 -2.10 -8.23 -12.93
C SER A 212 -2.29 -7.32 -14.14
N ASN A 213 -3.41 -6.58 -14.23
CA ASN A 213 -3.71 -5.72 -15.37
C ASN A 213 -3.15 -4.30 -15.21
N GLY A 214 -2.84 -3.87 -13.98
CA GLY A 214 -2.40 -2.51 -13.70
C GLY A 214 -2.76 -2.02 -12.31
N ILE A 215 -2.64 -0.71 -12.16
CA ILE A 215 -3.06 0.06 -10.99
C ILE A 215 -4.13 1.06 -11.44
N SER A 216 -5.26 1.09 -10.75
CA SER A 216 -6.35 2.05 -11.01
C SER A 216 -6.76 2.71 -9.71
N ILE A 217 -6.95 4.03 -9.73
CA ILE A 217 -7.26 4.83 -8.54
C ILE A 217 -8.55 5.63 -8.79
N TRP A 218 -9.44 5.62 -7.81
CA TRP A 218 -10.70 6.38 -7.78
C TRP A 218 -10.78 7.22 -6.51
N TRP A 219 -11.28 8.44 -6.65
CA TRP A 219 -11.77 9.28 -5.58
C TRP A 219 -13.30 9.25 -5.51
N PHE A 220 -13.85 9.03 -4.32
CA PHE A 220 -15.27 9.15 -4.06
C PHE A 220 -15.50 10.10 -2.89
N GLN A 221 -16.02 11.29 -3.16
CA GLN A 221 -16.45 12.20 -2.10
C GLN A 221 -17.48 11.55 -1.17
N ARG A 222 -17.49 11.94 0.10
CA ARG A 222 -18.29 11.32 1.17
C ARG A 222 -19.76 11.06 0.81
N SER A 223 -20.40 12.02 0.16
CA SER A 223 -21.82 11.96 -0.22
C SER A 223 -22.13 11.05 -1.42
N ALA A 224 -21.10 10.56 -2.12
CA ALA A 224 -21.23 9.80 -3.35
C ALA A 224 -20.36 8.53 -3.37
N ILE A 225 -20.02 7.99 -2.19
CA ILE A 225 -19.38 6.67 -2.06
C ILE A 225 -20.37 5.61 -2.57
N PRO A 226 -20.05 4.86 -3.63
CA PRO A 226 -20.96 3.88 -4.19
C PRO A 226 -20.95 2.59 -3.36
N SER A 227 -21.99 1.76 -3.50
CA SER A 227 -21.98 0.41 -2.94
C SER A 227 -20.99 -0.53 -3.65
N ASP A 228 -20.57 -0.17 -4.87
CA ASP A 228 -19.68 -0.95 -5.73
C ASP A 228 -18.99 -0.04 -6.77
N ILE A 229 -17.78 -0.40 -7.22
CA ILE A 229 -16.97 0.42 -8.13
C ILE A 229 -17.24 0.03 -9.58
N ARG A 230 -18.08 0.82 -10.26
CA ARG A 230 -18.51 0.55 -11.66
C ARG A 230 -18.18 1.65 -12.66
N ARG A 231 -17.54 2.73 -12.22
CA ARG A 231 -17.17 3.86 -13.08
C ARG A 231 -15.71 3.77 -13.51
N THR A 232 -15.36 4.50 -14.58
CA THR A 232 -13.98 4.72 -15.01
C THR A 232 -13.14 5.33 -13.87
N PRO A 233 -11.89 4.86 -13.65
CA PRO A 233 -10.98 5.42 -12.65
C PRO A 233 -10.57 6.86 -12.96
N ASP A 234 -10.17 7.59 -11.92
CA ASP A 234 -9.58 8.93 -12.07
C ASP A 234 -8.17 8.84 -12.63
N ALA A 235 -7.37 7.86 -12.17
CA ALA A 235 -6.08 7.53 -12.75
C ALA A 235 -6.01 6.05 -13.11
N ASN A 236 -5.49 5.74 -14.30
CA ASN A 236 -5.28 4.37 -14.74
C ASN A 236 -3.83 4.17 -15.20
N PHE A 237 -3.19 3.12 -14.71
CA PHE A 237 -1.81 2.78 -15.01
C PHE A 237 -1.75 1.31 -15.44
N PRO A 238 -2.07 1.00 -16.71
CA PRO A 238 -2.10 -0.37 -17.18
C PRO A 238 -0.69 -0.97 -17.24
N PHE A 239 -0.57 -2.21 -16.79
CA PHE A 239 0.64 -3.01 -17.01
C PHE A 239 0.69 -3.57 -18.43
N GLY A 240 1.89 -3.80 -18.93
CA GLY A 240 2.14 -4.33 -20.27
C GLY A 240 3.63 -4.39 -20.59
N SER A 241 3.96 -4.58 -21.87
CA SER A 241 5.37 -4.65 -22.31
C SER A 241 6.18 -3.39 -21.98
N ASN A 242 5.52 -2.23 -21.96
CA ASN A 242 6.14 -0.94 -21.68
C ASN A 242 6.09 -0.55 -20.20
N CYS A 243 5.44 -1.34 -19.34
CA CYS A 243 5.47 -1.20 -17.89
C CYS A 243 5.14 -2.54 -17.24
N PRO A 244 6.17 -3.35 -16.90
CA PRO A 244 5.96 -4.67 -16.32
C PRO A 244 5.41 -4.58 -14.89
N SER A 245 4.45 -5.46 -14.55
CA SER A 245 3.91 -5.57 -13.19
C SER A 245 4.98 -5.92 -12.15
N SER A 246 6.08 -6.56 -12.57
CA SER A 246 7.21 -6.95 -11.72
C SER A 246 8.00 -5.76 -11.17
N PHE A 247 7.68 -4.53 -11.57
CA PHE A 247 8.29 -3.31 -11.00
C PHE A 247 7.66 -2.92 -9.66
N PHE A 248 6.54 -3.53 -9.28
CA PHE A 248 5.80 -3.25 -8.05
C PHE A 248 5.78 -4.52 -7.21
N VAL A 249 6.47 -4.52 -6.07
CA VAL A 249 6.65 -5.74 -5.25
C VAL A 249 6.71 -5.39 -3.77
N ASN A 250 5.96 -6.14 -2.96
CA ASN A 250 5.96 -6.07 -1.49
C ASN A 250 5.75 -4.65 -0.94
N HIS A 251 4.74 -3.94 -1.44
CA HIS A 251 4.45 -2.57 -1.04
C HIS A 251 3.90 -2.50 0.38
N GLN A 252 4.42 -1.58 1.19
CA GLN A 252 3.83 -1.19 2.47
C GLN A 252 3.07 0.13 2.29
N ILE A 253 1.96 0.30 3.01
CA ILE A 253 1.19 1.55 3.05
C ILE A 253 1.94 2.57 3.89
N VAL A 254 2.08 3.79 3.40
CA VAL A 254 2.69 4.91 4.11
C VAL A 254 1.69 6.05 4.22
N VAL A 255 1.61 6.66 5.40
CA VAL A 255 0.93 7.93 5.63
C VAL A 255 1.91 8.86 6.29
N ASP A 256 2.08 10.04 5.71
CA ASP A 256 2.90 11.08 6.31
C ASP A 256 2.40 12.49 6.02
N LEU A 257 3.08 13.42 6.66
CA LEU A 257 3.00 14.84 6.41
C LEU A 257 4.39 15.42 6.61
N THR A 258 5.06 15.74 5.50
CA THR A 258 6.28 16.56 5.52
C THR A 258 5.97 18.03 5.23
N PHE A 259 7.00 18.86 5.26
CA PHE A 259 6.92 20.28 4.98
C PHE A 259 8.04 20.73 4.06
N CYS A 260 7.75 21.64 3.14
CA CYS A 260 8.75 22.19 2.23
C CYS A 260 9.45 21.09 1.40
N GLY A 261 10.75 20.90 1.59
CA GLY A 261 11.52 19.86 0.91
C GLY A 261 11.58 20.00 -0.61
N ASP A 262 11.92 18.89 -1.24
CA ASP A 262 12.25 18.78 -2.66
C ASP A 262 11.09 19.18 -3.58
N TRP A 263 9.85 19.10 -3.11
CA TRP A 263 8.69 19.54 -3.88
C TRP A 263 8.04 20.79 -3.31
N ALA A 264 7.35 20.72 -2.17
CA ALA A 264 6.52 21.84 -1.67
C ALA A 264 7.33 23.12 -1.48
N GLY A 265 8.59 23.00 -1.03
CA GLY A 265 9.50 24.11 -0.84
C GLY A 265 9.92 24.76 -2.16
N ASN A 266 10.21 23.93 -3.17
CA ASN A 266 10.66 24.39 -4.49
C ASN A 266 9.57 25.11 -5.28
N VAL A 267 8.29 24.75 -5.08
CA VAL A 267 7.15 25.39 -5.77
C VAL A 267 6.38 26.38 -4.88
N TYR A 268 6.85 26.64 -3.66
CA TYR A 268 6.13 27.43 -2.64
C TYR A 268 5.65 28.81 -3.15
N SER A 269 6.51 29.53 -3.87
CA SER A 269 6.20 30.87 -4.40
C SER A 269 5.11 30.85 -5.49
N GLN A 270 4.85 29.70 -6.11
CA GLN A 270 3.81 29.55 -7.15
C GLN A 270 2.40 29.50 -6.55
N PHE A 271 2.29 29.21 -5.25
CA PHE A 271 1.02 29.08 -4.54
C PHE A 271 0.61 30.35 -3.79
N ASN A 272 1.30 31.48 -4.01
CA ASN A 272 1.09 32.75 -3.30
C ASN A 272 1.15 32.61 -1.77
N CYS A 273 1.97 31.67 -1.30
CA CYS A 273 2.11 31.40 0.11
C CYS A 273 2.93 32.50 0.82
N PRO A 274 2.56 32.86 2.08
CA PRO A 274 3.19 33.96 2.81
C PRO A 274 4.58 33.60 3.34
N GLY A 275 5.30 34.62 3.84
CA GLY A 275 6.65 34.46 4.42
C GLY A 275 7.77 34.63 3.39
N SER A 276 9.00 34.75 3.87
CA SER A 276 10.19 34.95 3.02
C SER A 276 10.67 33.67 2.34
N SER A 277 10.36 32.52 2.94
CA SER A 277 10.60 31.18 2.39
C SER A 277 9.65 30.18 3.02
N CYS A 278 9.51 29.00 2.42
CA CYS A 278 8.71 27.91 2.98
C CYS A 278 9.17 27.56 4.41
N GLN A 279 10.48 27.36 4.61
CA GLN A 279 11.04 27.02 5.91
C GLN A 279 10.77 28.12 6.95
N ASN A 280 10.90 29.39 6.58
CA ASN A 280 10.58 30.51 7.48
C ASN A 280 9.10 30.48 7.89
N TYR A 281 8.20 30.26 6.93
CA TYR A 281 6.77 30.19 7.23
C TYR A 281 6.45 29.01 8.15
N VAL A 282 6.92 27.82 7.79
CA VAL A 282 6.71 26.59 8.58
C VAL A 282 7.31 26.72 9.96
N GLN A 283 8.46 27.38 10.12
CA GLN A 283 9.10 27.53 11.43
C GLN A 283 8.32 28.43 12.37
N TYR A 284 7.95 29.63 11.91
CA TYR A 284 7.50 30.71 12.80
C TYR A 284 5.97 30.86 12.89
N ASN A 285 5.17 30.06 12.16
CA ASN A 285 3.72 30.18 12.13
C ASN A 285 2.99 28.90 12.58
N PRO A 286 3.17 28.41 13.82
CA PRO A 286 2.54 27.17 14.28
C PRO A 286 1.03 27.09 14.06
N SER A 287 0.30 28.16 14.37
CA SER A 287 -1.17 28.17 14.28
C SER A 287 -1.70 28.00 12.86
N ALA A 288 -0.88 28.25 11.83
CA ALA A 288 -1.23 28.02 10.43
C ALA A 288 -1.40 26.53 10.10
N PHE A 289 -0.90 25.63 10.95
CA PHE A 289 -0.96 24.18 10.77
C PHE A 289 -2.10 23.54 11.58
N SER A 290 -3.13 24.32 11.94
CA SER A 290 -4.33 23.82 12.61
C SER A 290 -5.11 22.83 11.75
N ASP A 291 -5.14 23.03 10.43
CA ASP A 291 -5.72 22.11 9.43
C ASP A 291 -4.69 21.13 8.83
N ALA A 292 -3.49 21.04 9.40
CA ALA A 292 -2.45 20.12 8.96
C ALA A 292 -2.56 18.76 9.68
N TYR A 293 -3.66 18.05 9.45
CA TYR A 293 -3.89 16.74 10.05
C TYR A 293 -4.71 15.77 9.19
N TRP A 294 -4.43 14.49 9.38
CA TRP A 294 -5.25 13.39 8.88
C TRP A 294 -6.35 13.06 9.89
N SER A 295 -7.56 12.83 9.38
CA SER A 295 -8.67 12.19 10.11
C SER A 295 -9.14 11.00 9.31
N ILE A 296 -8.98 9.81 9.86
CA ILE A 296 -9.13 8.53 9.15
C ILE A 296 -10.22 7.70 9.84
N ASN A 297 -11.19 7.21 9.07
CA ASN A 297 -12.18 6.25 9.57
C ASN A 297 -11.60 4.84 9.58
N SER A 298 -11.09 4.38 8.42
CA SER A 298 -10.49 3.06 8.29
C SER A 298 -9.70 2.93 7.00
N PHE A 299 -8.66 2.11 7.01
CA PHE A 299 -8.05 1.55 5.80
C PHE A 299 -8.37 0.07 5.70
N LYS A 300 -8.83 -0.37 4.54
CA LYS A 300 -9.21 -1.76 4.30
C LYS A 300 -8.51 -2.29 3.07
N VAL A 301 -7.96 -3.50 3.16
CA VAL A 301 -7.35 -4.19 2.04
C VAL A 301 -8.12 -5.46 1.78
N TYR A 302 -8.63 -5.56 0.55
CA TYR A 302 -9.33 -6.73 0.06
C TYR A 302 -8.45 -7.46 -0.95
N GLN A 303 -8.53 -8.79 -0.98
CA GLN A 303 -7.84 -9.61 -1.98
C GLN A 303 -8.82 -10.61 -2.63
N PRO A 304 -8.54 -11.10 -3.84
CA PRO A 304 -9.38 -12.10 -4.49
C PRO A 304 -9.59 -13.30 -3.57
N GLY A 305 -10.85 -13.61 -3.27
CA GLY A 305 -11.20 -14.80 -2.50
C GLY A 305 -10.81 -16.05 -3.29
N THR A 306 -10.22 -17.03 -2.63
CA THR A 306 -10.05 -18.36 -3.22
C THR A 306 -11.44 -18.90 -3.55
N PRO A 307 -11.71 -19.33 -4.80
CA PRO A 307 -12.97 -20.00 -5.11
C PRO A 307 -13.11 -21.17 -4.14
N THR A 308 -14.11 -21.11 -3.26
CA THR A 308 -14.45 -22.26 -2.44
C THR A 308 -15.06 -23.27 -3.39
N THR A 309 -14.25 -24.16 -3.95
CA THR A 309 -14.72 -25.33 -4.68
C THR A 309 -15.55 -26.12 -3.68
N THR A 310 -16.86 -25.87 -3.68
CA THR A 310 -17.79 -26.64 -2.88
C THR A 310 -17.95 -27.94 -3.63
N THR A 311 -16.97 -28.84 -3.46
CA THR A 311 -17.05 -30.19 -3.98
C THR A 311 -18.18 -30.86 -3.20
N SER A 312 -19.37 -30.85 -3.77
CA SER A 312 -20.47 -31.74 -3.38
C SER A 312 -19.92 -33.17 -3.49
N THR A 313 -19.45 -33.69 -2.37
CA THR A 313 -19.05 -35.09 -2.25
C THR A 313 -20.33 -35.90 -2.16
N SER A 314 -20.86 -36.27 -3.33
CA SER A 314 -21.80 -37.38 -3.41
C SER A 314 -21.06 -38.64 -2.94
N LYS A 315 -21.42 -39.12 -1.76
CA LYS A 315 -20.93 -40.37 -1.16
C LYS A 315 -21.15 -41.51 -2.16
N THR A 316 -20.08 -41.95 -2.81
CA THR A 316 -20.04 -43.25 -3.47
C THR A 316 -18.95 -44.07 -2.80
N THR A 317 -19.39 -45.10 -2.08
CA THR A 317 -18.56 -46.03 -1.33
C THR A 317 -17.85 -46.97 -2.30
N THR A 318 -16.53 -46.84 -2.44
CA THR A 318 -15.73 -47.86 -3.14
C THR A 318 -14.49 -48.17 -2.31
N THR A 319 -14.46 -49.39 -1.79
CA THR A 319 -13.35 -50.02 -1.08
C THR A 319 -12.16 -50.23 -2.02
N THR A 320 -11.00 -49.65 -1.70
CA THR A 320 -9.72 -50.07 -2.28
C THR A 320 -8.63 -50.22 -1.22
N LYS A 321 -7.97 -51.37 -1.37
CA LYS A 321 -6.99 -52.05 -0.53
C LYS A 321 -5.66 -51.30 -0.45
N ALA A 322 -5.14 -51.15 0.78
CA ALA A 322 -3.84 -50.56 1.06
C ALA A 322 -2.71 -51.42 0.47
N THR A 323 -1.79 -50.78 -0.26
CA THR A 323 -0.52 -51.37 -0.69
C THR A 323 0.61 -50.52 -0.12
N THR A 324 1.32 -51.08 0.85
CA THR A 324 2.57 -50.58 1.42
C THR A 324 3.71 -50.71 0.43
N THR A 325 4.43 -49.62 0.18
CA THR A 325 5.75 -49.68 -0.48
C THR A 325 6.71 -48.77 0.28
N SER A 326 7.78 -49.37 0.79
CA SER A 326 8.86 -48.78 1.58
C SER A 326 10.16 -48.83 0.77
N THR A 327 10.86 -47.70 0.62
CA THR A 327 12.29 -47.56 0.21
C THR A 327 12.55 -46.06 0.06
N THR A 328 13.64 -45.42 0.46
CA THR A 328 14.85 -45.74 1.27
C THR A 328 15.47 -44.37 1.53
N ALA A 329 15.94 -44.12 2.74
CA ALA A 329 16.63 -42.87 3.08
C ALA A 329 18.05 -42.88 2.49
N THR A 330 18.39 -41.84 1.73
CA THR A 330 19.76 -41.58 1.26
C THR A 330 20.29 -40.33 1.96
N SER A 331 21.44 -40.49 2.60
CA SER A 331 22.08 -39.54 3.50
C SER A 331 23.05 -38.57 2.79
N SER A 332 23.18 -37.39 3.43
CA SER A 332 24.35 -36.47 3.52
C SER A 332 24.30 -35.17 2.68
N PRO A 333 24.93 -34.05 3.13
CA PRO A 333 25.53 -33.75 4.44
C PRO A 333 24.98 -32.45 5.06
N THR A 334 24.42 -32.48 6.27
CA THR A 334 24.17 -31.26 7.05
C THR A 334 25.35 -31.01 7.98
N SER A 335 26.02 -29.88 7.81
CA SER A 335 26.84 -29.30 8.88
C SER A 335 25.94 -29.18 10.10
N THR A 336 26.16 -30.00 11.12
CA THR A 336 25.35 -30.02 12.34
C THR A 336 25.58 -28.72 13.10
N LEU A 337 24.75 -27.72 12.82
CA LEU A 337 24.69 -26.51 13.60
C LEU A 337 24.29 -26.90 15.03
N VAL A 338 25.17 -26.62 15.99
CA VAL A 338 24.93 -26.95 17.40
C VAL A 338 24.14 -25.80 18.04
N CYS A 339 23.00 -26.10 18.65
CA CYS A 339 22.28 -25.12 19.47
C CYS A 339 23.01 -24.95 20.80
N ASN A 340 23.57 -23.76 21.02
CA ASN A 340 24.26 -23.36 22.23
C ASN A 340 24.04 -21.85 22.45
N ALA A 341 24.64 -21.27 23.49
CA ALA A 341 24.48 -19.85 23.80
C ALA A 341 24.90 -18.91 22.66
N ALA A 342 25.84 -19.31 21.79
CA ALA A 342 26.29 -18.49 20.66
C ALA A 342 25.29 -18.45 19.49
N ASN A 343 24.41 -19.46 19.39
CA ASN A 343 23.42 -19.60 18.33
C ASN A 343 21.97 -19.44 18.84
N ASN A 344 21.78 -18.88 20.04
CA ASN A 344 20.46 -18.67 20.61
C ASN A 344 19.65 -17.70 19.75
N GLY A 345 18.42 -18.08 19.38
CA GLY A 345 17.59 -17.33 18.43
C GLY A 345 17.94 -17.57 16.96
N TYR A 346 18.77 -18.57 16.63
CA TYR A 346 18.97 -18.99 15.24
C TYR A 346 17.80 -19.84 14.73
N TYR A 347 17.44 -19.66 13.45
CA TYR A 347 16.34 -20.35 12.79
C TYR A 347 16.82 -21.01 11.50
N TYR A 348 16.31 -22.21 11.19
CA TYR A 348 16.49 -22.79 9.85
C TYR A 348 15.35 -23.72 9.46
N CYS A 349 15.04 -23.78 8.17
CA CYS A 349 14.12 -24.76 7.60
C CYS A 349 14.78 -26.13 7.48
N MET A 350 14.09 -27.19 7.92
CA MET A 350 14.57 -28.57 7.82
C MET A 350 14.71 -29.03 6.36
N ASN A 351 13.97 -28.42 5.44
CA ASN A 351 14.15 -28.54 3.98
C ASN A 351 13.52 -27.31 3.29
N SER A 352 14.32 -26.27 3.05
CA SER A 352 13.85 -24.97 2.55
C SER A 352 13.12 -25.12 1.20
N GLY A 353 11.92 -24.55 1.08
CA GLY A 353 11.08 -24.61 -0.11
C GLY A 353 10.33 -25.93 -0.31
N VAL A 354 10.48 -26.90 0.61
CA VAL A 354 9.91 -28.24 0.45
C VAL A 354 9.12 -28.68 1.68
N SER A 355 9.63 -28.40 2.88
CA SER A 355 9.02 -28.80 4.13
C SER A 355 8.37 -27.62 4.84
N GLN A 356 7.27 -27.88 5.55
CA GLN A 356 6.72 -26.95 6.53
C GLN A 356 7.63 -26.80 7.76
N ALA A 357 8.47 -27.80 8.04
CA ALA A 357 9.20 -27.90 9.29
C ALA A 357 10.41 -26.95 9.34
N TYR A 358 10.59 -26.33 10.50
CA TYR A 358 11.76 -25.52 10.85
C TYR A 358 12.16 -25.78 12.30
N GLU A 359 13.38 -25.38 12.66
CA GLU A 359 13.87 -25.42 14.03
C GLU A 359 14.32 -24.04 14.52
N ILE A 360 14.14 -23.79 15.81
CA ILE A 360 14.56 -22.60 16.54
C ILE A 360 15.51 -23.03 17.65
N CYS A 361 16.70 -22.43 17.72
CA CYS A 361 17.57 -22.63 18.88
C CYS A 361 17.08 -21.75 20.03
N ASN A 362 16.62 -22.36 21.12
CA ASN A 362 16.14 -21.66 22.30
C ASN A 362 16.88 -22.18 23.55
N ASN A 363 17.76 -21.33 24.10
CA ASN A 363 18.55 -21.58 25.30
C ASN A 363 19.33 -22.91 25.29
N GLY A 364 19.93 -23.27 24.15
CA GLY A 364 20.73 -24.49 24.01
C GLY A 364 19.95 -25.75 23.66
N ALA A 365 18.65 -25.64 23.37
CA ALA A 365 17.84 -26.73 22.82
C ALA A 365 17.16 -26.32 21.49
N TRP A 366 17.11 -27.24 20.54
CA TRP A 366 16.32 -27.06 19.31
C TRP A 366 14.84 -27.28 19.61
N VAL A 367 14.01 -26.33 19.18
CA VAL A 367 12.55 -26.40 19.25
C VAL A 367 12.01 -26.44 17.84
N SER A 368 11.30 -27.51 17.49
CA SER A 368 10.70 -27.67 16.16
C SER A 368 9.39 -26.89 16.03
N GLY A 369 9.17 -26.27 14.88
CA GLY A 369 7.93 -25.64 14.47
C GLY A 369 7.56 -26.04 13.05
N ALA A 370 6.35 -25.66 12.62
CA ALA A 370 5.89 -25.90 11.27
C ALA A 370 5.10 -24.70 10.74
N CYS A 371 5.35 -24.37 9.47
CA CYS A 371 4.57 -23.40 8.73
C CYS A 371 3.12 -23.86 8.56
N GLY A 372 2.20 -22.90 8.37
CA GLY A 372 0.78 -23.17 8.23
C GLY A 372 0.44 -24.11 7.06
N PRO A 373 -0.71 -24.81 7.09
CA PRO A 373 -1.10 -25.73 6.04
C PRO A 373 -1.02 -25.12 4.64
N GLY A 374 -0.38 -25.82 3.71
CA GLY A 374 -0.23 -25.38 2.31
C GLY A 374 1.00 -24.51 2.02
N THR A 375 1.69 -24.04 3.05
CA THR A 375 2.97 -23.32 2.89
C THR A 375 4.16 -24.24 3.09
N VAL A 376 5.34 -23.82 2.65
CA VAL A 376 6.65 -24.41 2.92
C VAL A 376 7.54 -23.34 3.57
N CYS A 377 8.49 -23.80 4.36
CA CYS A 377 9.43 -22.95 5.06
C CYS A 377 10.54 -22.49 4.12
N TRP A 378 10.88 -21.21 4.14
CA TRP A 378 12.05 -20.63 3.50
C TRP A 378 12.93 -19.91 4.53
N THR A 379 14.24 -20.19 4.55
CA THR A 379 15.18 -19.46 5.41
C THR A 379 15.64 -18.20 4.70
N SER A 380 15.38 -17.02 5.28
CA SER A 380 15.85 -15.73 4.77
C SER A 380 16.62 -15.00 5.86
N GLY A 381 17.95 -15.09 5.82
CA GLY A 381 18.81 -14.55 6.88
C GLY A 381 18.50 -15.22 8.23
N ASN A 382 18.14 -14.42 9.23
CA ASN A 382 17.76 -14.90 10.58
C ASN A 382 16.25 -15.03 10.75
N SER A 383 15.50 -15.29 9.69
CA SER A 383 14.03 -15.38 9.75
C SER A 383 13.51 -16.58 8.95
N ILE A 384 12.42 -17.15 9.47
CA ILE A 384 11.61 -18.15 8.77
C ILE A 384 10.49 -17.44 8.04
N VAL A 385 10.37 -17.73 6.75
CA VAL A 385 9.27 -17.26 5.91
C VAL A 385 8.44 -18.48 5.51
N CYS A 386 7.17 -18.49 5.90
CA CYS A 386 6.22 -19.51 5.47
C CYS A 386 5.50 -19.00 4.23
N ASN A 387 5.73 -19.62 3.07
CA ASN A 387 5.11 -19.20 1.81
C ASN A 387 4.65 -20.42 1.00
N TYR A 388 3.74 -20.25 0.05
CA TYR A 388 3.39 -21.35 -0.86
C TYR A 388 4.63 -21.80 -1.67
N PRO A 389 4.80 -23.11 -1.91
CA PRO A 389 5.96 -23.67 -2.62
C PRO A 389 6.09 -23.18 -4.06
#